data_AF-Q8J1X4-F1
#
_entry.id   AF-Q8J1X4-F1
#
_cell.length_a   1.000
_cell.length_b   1.000
_cell.length_c   1.000
_cell.angle_alpha   90.00
_cell.angle_beta   90.00
_cell.angle_gamma   90.00
#
_symmetry.space_group_name_H-M   'P 1'
#
loop_
_entity.id
_entity.type
_entity.pdbx_description
1 polymer ?
#
loop_
_entity_poly.entity_id
_entity_poly.type
_entity_poly.pdbx_seq_one_letter_code
_entity_poly.pdbx_strand_id
1 'polypeptide(L)' 'VIYEETRGVLKSFLEGVIRDAVTYTEHAKRKTVTSLDVVYALKRQGRT' A
#
# COMPACT_ATOMS: atom_id res chain seq x y z
N VAL A 1 -12.90 21.96 -3.26
CA VAL A 1 -13.64 20.72 -3.62
C VAL A 1 -12.71 19.72 -4.30
N ILE A 2 -12.20 19.99 -5.50
CA ILE A 2 -11.36 19.05 -6.27
C ILE A 2 -10.11 18.55 -5.50
N TYR A 3 -9.35 19.42 -4.85
CA TYR A 3 -8.15 18.98 -4.11
C TYR A 3 -8.45 18.03 -2.95
N GLU A 4 -9.55 18.27 -2.23
CA GLU A 4 -9.95 17.43 -1.10
C GLU A 4 -10.46 16.08 -1.57
N GLU A 5 -11.20 16.05 -2.67
CA GLU A 5 -11.66 14.82 -3.31
C GLU A 5 -10.47 13.97 -3.79
N THR A 6 -9.53 14.57 -4.53
CA THR A 6 -8.33 13.86 -5.01
C THR A 6 -7.46 13.36 -3.85
N ARG A 7 -7.34 14.14 -2.76
CA ARG A 7 -6.64 13.71 -1.54
C ARG A 7 -7.33 12.55 -0.86
N GLY A 8 -8.67 12.55 -0.82
CA GLY A 8 -9.47 11.46 -0.29
C GLY A 8 -9.20 10.15 -1.03
N VAL A 9 -9.23 10.19 -2.37
CA VAL A 9 -8.91 9.03 -3.22
C VAL A 9 -7.50 8.53 -2.97
N LEU A 10 -6.51 9.43 -2.92
CA LEU A 10 -5.11 9.05 -2.67
C LEU A 10 -4.94 8.41 -1.29
N LYS A 11 -5.60 8.96 -0.26
CA LYS A 11 -5.53 8.43 1.10
C LYS A 11 -6.11 7.01 1.17
N SER A 12 -7.32 6.80 0.64
CA SER A 12 -7.94 5.47 0.64
C SER A 12 -7.13 4.43 -0.15
N PHE A 13 -6.50 4.86 -1.25
CA PHE A 13 -5.59 4.00 -2.00
C PHE A 13 -4.36 3.60 -1.17
N LEU A 14 -3.68 4.56 -0.54
CA LEU A 14 -2.49 4.30 0.26
C LEU A 14 -2.79 3.47 1.51
N GLU A 15 -3.94 3.66 2.16
CA GLU A 15 -4.36 2.85 3.32
C GLU A 15 -4.44 1.36 2.99
N GLY A 16 -4.97 1.01 1.80
CA GLY A 16 -5.04 -0.38 1.33
C GLY A 16 -3.66 -0.95 1.01
N VAL A 17 -2.85 -0.21 0.25
CA VAL A 17 -1.49 -0.64 -0.14
C VAL A 17 -0.59 -0.81 1.08
N ILE A 18 -0.63 0.12 2.03
CA ILE A 18 0.20 0.06 3.25
C ILE A 18 -0.19 -1.14 4.11
N ARG A 19 -1.50 -1.41 4.28
CA ARG A 19 -1.96 -2.58 5.06
C ARG A 19 -1.37 -3.88 4.52
N ASP A 20 -1.45 -4.08 3.22
CA ASP A 20 -0.92 -5.28 2.55
C ASP A 20 0.62 -5.32 2.61
N ALA A 21 1.29 -4.20 2.38
CA ALA A 21 2.75 -4.11 2.43
C ALA A 21 3.31 -4.39 3.85
N VAL A 22 2.62 -3.93 4.90
CA VAL A 22 2.97 -4.25 6.29
C VAL A 22 2.82 -5.75 6.55
N THR A 23 1.76 -6.39 6.05
CA THR A 23 1.62 -7.86 6.17
C THR A 23 2.81 -8.61 5.55
N TYR A 24 3.28 -8.20 4.37
CA TYR A 24 4.48 -8.82 3.75
C TYR A 24 5.76 -8.54 4.55
N THR A 25 5.89 -7.34 5.10
CA THR A 25 7.04 -6.94 5.92
C THR A 25 7.11 -7.75 7.21
N GLU A 26 5.98 -7.92 7.90
CA GLU A 26 5.85 -8.73 9.12
C GLU A 26 6.09 -10.22 8.85
N HIS A 27 5.53 -10.74 7.74
CA HIS A 27 5.77 -12.13 7.32
C HIS A 27 7.25 -12.43 7.12
N ALA A 28 8.01 -11.46 6.61
CA ALA A 28 9.46 -11.56 6.43
C ALA A 28 10.27 -11.23 7.71
N LYS A 29 9.62 -11.04 8.87
CA LYS A 29 10.25 -10.69 10.16
C LYS A 29 11.10 -9.41 10.10
N ARG A 30 10.73 -8.47 9.22
CA ARG A 30 11.39 -7.17 9.07
C ARG A 30 10.59 -6.09 9.80
N LYS A 31 11.25 -4.98 10.13
CA LYS A 31 10.61 -3.76 10.68
C LYS A 31 10.52 -2.60 9.69
N THR A 32 11.15 -2.76 8.52
CA THR A 32 11.21 -1.74 7.47
C THR A 32 10.55 -2.28 6.21
N VAL A 33 9.55 -1.55 5.73
CA VAL A 33 8.89 -1.80 4.44
C VAL A 33 9.89 -1.53 3.33
N THR A 34 10.00 -2.47 2.39
CA THR A 34 10.82 -2.35 1.19
C THR A 34 9.95 -2.08 -0.03
N SER A 35 10.56 -1.65 -1.14
CA SER A 35 9.84 -1.46 -2.41
C SER A 35 9.16 -2.75 -2.91
N LEU A 36 9.74 -3.92 -2.63
CA LEU A 36 9.15 -5.21 -3.00
C LEU A 36 7.84 -5.48 -2.28
N ASP A 37 7.74 -5.14 -0.99
CA ASP A 37 6.50 -5.33 -0.22
C ASP A 37 5.35 -4.50 -0.84
N VAL A 38 5.65 -3.30 -1.34
CA VAL A 38 4.70 -2.44 -2.05
C VAL A 38 4.33 -3.04 -3.41
N VAL A 39 5.29 -3.55 -4.18
CA VAL A 39 5.04 -4.21 -5.47
C VAL A 39 4.14 -5.45 -5.28
N TYR A 40 4.40 -6.26 -4.24
CA TYR A 40 3.57 -7.42 -3.93
C TYR A 40 2.16 -7.04 -3.47
N ALA A 41 2.03 -5.97 -2.66
CA ALA A 41 0.72 -5.42 -2.29
C ALA A 41 -0.09 -4.98 -3.53
N LEU A 42 0.54 -4.29 -4.48
CA LEU A 42 -0.10 -3.87 -5.73
C LEU A 42 -0.52 -5.06 -6.61
N LYS A 43 0.35 -6.06 -6.72
CA LYS A 43 0.06 -7.29 -7.47
C LYS A 43 -1.14 -8.04 -6.87
N ARG A 44 -1.21 -8.13 -5.54
CA ARG A 44 -2.36 -8.71 -4.82
C ARG A 44 -3.68 -7.97 -5.12
N GLN A 45 -3.62 -6.66 -5.33
CA GLN A 45 -4.78 -5.83 -5.67
C GLN A 45 -5.10 -5.80 -7.18
N GLY A 46 -4.40 -6.58 -8.01
CA GLY A 46 -4.62 -6.65 -9.45
C GLY A 46 -4.20 -5.39 -10.21
N ARG A 47 -3.23 -4.63 -9.67
CA ARG A 47 -2.74 -3.38 -10.28
C ARG A 47 -1.45 -3.54 -11.09
N THR A 48 -0.88 -4.75 -11.09
CA THR A 48 0.28 -5.21 -11.87
C THR A 48 0.19 -6.72 -12.10
#